data_AF-A0A6V8KT18-F1
#
_entry.id   AF-A0A6V8KT18-F1
#
_cell.length_a   1.000
_cell.length_b   1.000
_cell.length_c   1.000
_cell.angle_alpha   90.00
_cell.angle_beta   90.00
_cell.angle_gamma   90.00
#
_symmetry.space_group_name_H-M   'P 1'
#
loop_
_entity.id
_entity.type
_entity.pdbx_description
1 polymer ?
#
loop_
_entity_poly.entity_id
_entity_poly.type
_entity_poly.pdbx_seq_one_letter_code
_entity_poly.pdbx_strand_id
1 'polypeptide(L)'
;MGGVSVGLRGSGLDGTVTARWRRRLAGTNPEEKRHWRTKTAYYAAVSRLLAAGTPQLGWSEVALAVEPRGSRSTFYEVTGAHAKHPLINDLIVDDNLDALQLALYYRRSCAIDQLIDETKVWTYWPHRECLSLRCRIEDLDASASVDLLLSTVAEWARRNAGVASALDYAPPLCAVEDLLVIRPGQFSAVHAVGTLTRTVREALCG
;
A
#
# COMPACT_ATOMS: atom_id res chain seq x y z
N MET A 1 -18.98 6.14 -33.46
CA MET A 1 -18.00 5.05 -33.61
C MET A 1 -16.62 5.66 -33.58
N GLY A 2 -15.73 5.14 -32.74
CA GLY A 2 -14.40 5.69 -32.47
C GLY A 2 -14.10 5.77 -30.98
N GLY A 3 -14.36 4.70 -30.23
CA GLY A 3 -13.91 4.59 -28.85
C GLY A 3 -12.40 4.42 -28.86
N VAL A 4 -11.67 5.40 -28.32
CA VAL A 4 -10.23 5.28 -28.12
C VAL A 4 -10.02 4.23 -27.03
N SER A 5 -9.69 3.01 -27.44
CA SER A 5 -9.09 2.01 -26.55
C SER A 5 -7.73 2.54 -26.12
N VAL A 6 -7.71 3.32 -25.04
CA VAL A 6 -6.47 3.56 -24.28
C VAL A 6 -6.16 2.23 -23.61
N GLY A 7 -5.52 1.33 -24.35
CA GLY A 7 -4.94 0.13 -23.78
C GLY A 7 -4.10 0.55 -22.59
N LEU A 8 -4.29 -0.12 -21.45
CA LEU A 8 -3.45 0.00 -20.27
C LEU A 8 -2.04 -0.48 -20.62
N ARG A 9 -1.31 0.32 -21.41
CA ARG A 9 0.13 0.12 -21.63
C ARG A 9 0.77 0.12 -20.26
N GLY A 10 1.59 -0.88 -19.98
CA GLY A 10 2.17 -1.18 -18.66
C GLY A 10 2.92 -0.03 -17.96
N SER A 11 3.02 1.15 -18.57
CA SER A 11 3.52 2.38 -17.96
C SER A 11 2.60 2.99 -16.88
N GLY A 12 1.29 2.69 -16.88
CA GLY A 12 0.34 3.35 -15.97
C GLY A 12 0.59 3.03 -14.49
N LEU A 13 0.64 1.75 -14.14
CA LEU A 13 0.83 1.31 -12.75
C LEU A 13 2.25 1.60 -12.24
N ASP A 14 3.27 1.51 -13.10
CA ASP A 14 4.65 1.80 -12.71
C ASP A 14 4.92 3.30 -12.47
N GLY A 15 3.97 4.15 -12.89
CA GLY A 15 3.97 5.59 -12.71
C GLY A 15 3.32 6.08 -11.42
N THR A 16 2.68 5.23 -10.61
CA THR A 16 2.02 5.68 -9.36
C THR A 16 3.00 6.21 -8.31
N VAL A 17 2.51 7.00 -7.36
CA VAL A 17 3.33 7.57 -6.28
C VAL A 17 3.95 6.45 -5.45
N THR A 18 3.17 5.44 -5.06
CA THR A 18 3.69 4.28 -4.32
C THR A 18 4.74 3.51 -5.10
N ALA A 19 4.60 3.39 -6.42
CA ALA A 19 5.58 2.70 -7.25
C ALA A 19 6.91 3.45 -7.31
N ARG A 20 6.88 4.77 -7.46
CA ARG A 20 8.08 5.60 -7.42
C ARG A 20 8.71 5.62 -6.03
N TRP A 21 7.91 5.78 -4.98
CA TRP A 21 8.33 5.72 -3.57
C TRP A 21 9.11 4.44 -3.27
N ARG A 22 8.51 3.28 -3.61
CA ARG A 22 9.16 1.99 -3.37
C ARG A 22 10.40 1.82 -4.22
N ARG A 23 10.40 2.20 -5.50
CA ARG A 23 11.57 2.08 -6.38
C ARG A 23 12.76 2.89 -5.84
N ARG A 24 12.51 4.13 -5.39
CA ARG A 24 13.51 4.99 -4.77
C ARG A 24 14.05 4.39 -3.47
N LEU A 25 13.18 3.90 -2.59
CA LEU A 25 13.60 3.34 -1.31
C LEU A 25 14.34 2.01 -1.46
N ALA A 26 13.81 1.10 -2.28
CA ALA A 26 14.47 -0.17 -2.56
C ALA A 26 15.86 0.05 -3.15
N GLY A 27 15.97 1.07 -4.02
CA GLY A 27 17.22 1.74 -4.36
C GLY A 27 18.31 0.87 -4.97
N THR A 28 19.42 1.49 -5.30
CA THR A 28 20.61 0.78 -5.78
C THR A 28 21.85 1.07 -4.95
N ASN A 29 21.88 2.23 -4.28
CA ASN A 29 23.02 2.65 -3.45
C ASN A 29 22.97 2.03 -2.04
N PRO A 30 24.11 2.00 -1.31
CA PRO A 30 24.19 1.33 0.00
C PRO A 30 23.32 1.95 1.10
N GLU A 31 23.09 3.26 1.05
CA GLU A 31 22.31 3.98 2.07
C GLU A 31 20.81 3.72 1.93
N GLU A 32 20.26 3.79 0.71
CA GLU A 32 18.88 3.44 0.39
C GLU A 32 18.59 1.99 0.80
N LYS A 33 19.47 1.06 0.41
CA LYS A 33 19.35 -0.35 0.78
C LYS A 33 19.34 -0.56 2.29
N ARG A 34 20.12 0.23 3.04
CA ARG A 34 20.12 0.17 4.50
C ARG A 34 18.79 0.66 5.07
N HIS A 35 18.31 1.82 4.63
CA HIS A 35 17.02 2.36 5.07
C HIS A 35 15.88 1.40 4.72
N TRP A 36 15.85 0.86 3.51
CA TRP A 36 14.85 -0.12 3.08
C TRP A 36 14.86 -1.37 3.94
N ARG A 37 16.03 -1.97 4.19
CA ARG A 37 16.17 -3.12 5.10
C ARG A 37 15.58 -2.82 6.46
N THR A 38 15.92 -1.66 7.04
CA THR A 38 15.34 -1.22 8.31
C THR A 38 13.82 -1.11 8.21
N LYS A 39 13.26 -0.36 7.26
CA LYS A 39 11.79 -0.24 7.12
C LYS A 39 11.11 -1.59 6.98
N THR A 40 11.64 -2.49 6.14
CA THR A 40 11.08 -3.83 5.95
C THR A 40 11.17 -4.72 7.19
N ALA A 41 12.18 -4.54 8.05
CA ALA A 41 12.24 -5.27 9.32
C ALA A 41 11.10 -4.84 10.26
N TYR A 42 10.75 -3.55 10.27
CA TYR A 42 9.59 -3.04 11.03
C TYR A 42 8.26 -3.48 10.41
N TYR A 43 8.12 -3.45 9.07
CA TYR A 43 6.92 -3.97 8.41
C TYR A 43 6.72 -5.48 8.68
N ALA A 44 7.81 -6.26 8.67
CA ALA A 44 7.78 -7.67 9.01
C ALA A 44 7.36 -7.91 10.47
N ALA A 45 7.88 -7.10 11.41
CA ALA A 45 7.47 -7.15 12.81
C ALA A 45 5.97 -6.86 12.99
N VAL A 46 5.46 -5.78 12.37
CA VAL A 46 4.03 -5.45 12.37
C VAL A 46 3.20 -6.58 11.79
N SER A 47 3.59 -7.11 10.62
CA SER A 47 2.88 -8.21 9.96
C SER A 47 2.77 -9.45 10.86
N ARG A 48 3.86 -9.84 11.52
CA ARG A 48 3.86 -10.97 12.47
C ARG A 48 2.97 -10.72 13.68
N LEU A 49 3.05 -9.53 14.29
CA LEU A 49 2.26 -9.20 15.48
C LEU A 49 0.76 -9.15 15.17
N LEU A 50 0.37 -8.60 14.01
CA LEU A 50 -1.03 -8.60 13.56
C LEU A 50 -1.51 -10.00 13.20
N ALA A 51 -0.68 -10.83 12.56
CA ALA A 51 -1.01 -12.22 12.28
C ALA A 51 -1.20 -13.05 13.57
N ALA A 52 -0.50 -12.71 14.65
CA ALA A 52 -0.68 -13.30 15.97
C ALA A 52 -1.94 -12.81 16.72
N GLY A 53 -2.72 -11.89 16.13
CA GLY A 53 -3.95 -11.38 16.73
C GLY A 53 -3.73 -10.32 17.81
N THR A 54 -2.60 -9.61 17.79
CA THR A 54 -2.32 -8.53 18.76
C THR A 54 -3.30 -7.37 18.52
N PRO A 55 -4.22 -7.07 19.46
CA PRO A 55 -5.35 -6.18 19.19
C PRO A 55 -4.96 -4.69 19.15
N GLN A 56 -3.89 -4.31 19.85
CA GLN A 56 -3.36 -2.95 19.86
C GLN A 56 -1.84 -3.02 19.78
N LEU A 57 -1.29 -2.50 18.69
CA LEU A 57 0.15 -2.37 18.52
C LEU A 57 0.60 -1.04 19.11
N GLY A 58 1.57 -1.08 20.02
CA GLY A 58 2.36 0.08 20.41
C GLY A 58 3.74 0.04 19.76
N TRP A 59 4.46 1.15 19.89
CA TRP A 59 5.84 1.24 19.39
C TRP A 59 6.76 0.25 20.11
N SER A 60 6.50 -0.05 21.39
CA SER A 60 7.31 -0.94 22.23
C SER A 60 7.24 -2.37 21.73
N GLU A 61 6.04 -2.86 21.45
CA GLU A 61 5.80 -4.23 20.98
C GLU A 61 6.45 -4.43 19.61
N VAL A 62 6.30 -3.45 18.71
CA VAL A 62 6.95 -3.50 17.39
C VAL A 62 8.47 -3.48 17.52
N ALA A 63 9.04 -2.56 18.31
CA ALA A 63 10.49 -2.48 18.46
C ALA A 63 11.09 -3.76 19.08
N LEU A 64 10.40 -4.40 20.02
CA LEU A 64 10.80 -5.68 20.60
C LEU A 64 10.71 -6.83 19.60
N ALA A 65 9.76 -6.78 18.66
CA ALA A 65 9.56 -7.80 17.64
C ALA A 65 10.47 -7.64 16.41
N VAL A 66 11.30 -6.60 16.33
CA VAL A 66 12.23 -6.38 15.20
C VAL A 66 13.56 -7.13 15.42
N GLU A 67 13.92 -7.95 14.45
CA GLU A 67 15.18 -8.70 14.41
C GLU A 67 16.21 -8.06 13.45
N PRO A 68 17.52 -8.07 13.77
CA PRO A 68 18.15 -8.62 14.98
C PRO A 68 18.03 -7.69 16.20
N ARG A 69 17.65 -6.42 15.99
CA ARG A 69 17.46 -5.45 17.07
C ARG A 69 16.61 -4.26 16.60
N GLY A 70 15.43 -4.09 17.18
CA GLY A 70 14.69 -2.83 17.13
C GLY A 70 15.09 -1.87 18.24
N SER A 71 14.69 -0.60 18.09
CA SER A 71 14.85 0.41 19.14
C SER A 71 13.78 1.49 18.99
N ARG A 72 13.53 2.23 20.08
CA ARG A 72 12.62 3.37 20.06
C ARG A 72 13.05 4.43 19.05
N SER A 73 14.34 4.78 19.02
CA SER A 73 14.85 5.81 18.11
C SER A 73 14.67 5.39 16.66
N THR A 74 15.05 4.16 16.32
CA THR A 74 14.88 3.62 14.97
C THR A 74 13.40 3.52 14.57
N PHE A 75 12.50 3.18 15.50
CA PHE A 75 11.05 3.22 15.24
C PHE A 75 10.62 4.60 14.74
N TYR A 76 11.02 5.67 15.44
CA TYR A 76 10.64 7.04 15.07
C TYR A 76 11.42 7.61 13.86
N GLU A 77 12.54 6.99 13.47
CA GLU A 77 13.21 7.24 12.19
C GLU A 77 12.49 6.57 11.02
N VAL A 78 11.86 5.41 11.25
CA VAL A 78 11.12 4.65 10.23
C VAL A 78 9.72 5.21 10.01
N THR A 79 9.03 5.62 11.08
CA THR A 79 7.66 6.14 11.05
C THR A 79 7.46 7.30 12.05
N GLY A 80 6.47 8.16 11.82
CA GLY A 80 6.19 9.34 12.67
C GLY A 80 6.62 10.67 12.06
N ALA A 81 6.58 11.74 12.86
CA ALA A 81 6.73 13.12 12.38
C ALA A 81 8.08 13.44 11.72
N HIS A 82 9.14 12.72 12.11
CA HIS A 82 10.50 12.89 11.57
C HIS A 82 10.97 11.66 10.77
N ALA A 83 10.02 10.82 10.34
CA ALA A 83 10.35 9.64 9.56
C ALA A 83 11.13 10.00 8.31
N LYS A 84 12.13 9.18 7.97
CA LYS A 84 12.84 9.29 6.70
C LYS A 84 12.02 8.63 5.60
N HIS A 85 11.77 9.39 4.54
CA HIS A 85 11.04 8.94 3.34
C HIS A 85 9.64 8.33 3.63
N PRO A 86 8.75 9.04 4.36
CA PRO A 86 7.39 8.53 4.57
C PRO A 86 6.62 8.61 3.25
N LEU A 87 5.81 7.59 2.96
CA LEU A 87 5.02 7.53 1.73
C LEU A 87 4.09 8.75 1.61
N ILE A 88 3.54 9.23 2.73
CA ILE A 88 2.61 10.36 2.76
C ILE A 88 3.23 11.64 2.21
N ASN A 89 4.54 11.86 2.40
CA ASN A 89 5.19 13.05 1.89
C ASN A 89 5.29 13.00 0.36
N ASP A 90 5.53 11.81 -0.22
CA ASP A 90 5.56 11.66 -1.68
C ASP A 90 4.18 11.94 -2.30
N LEU A 91 3.08 11.61 -1.61
CA LEU A 91 1.72 11.95 -2.06
C LEU A 91 1.45 13.45 -1.98
N ILE A 92 1.90 14.12 -0.92
CA ILE A 92 1.71 15.57 -0.73
C ILE A 92 2.44 16.38 -1.82
N VAL A 93 3.62 15.93 -2.26
CA VAL A 93 4.44 16.66 -3.25
C VAL A 93 4.16 16.27 -4.70
N ASP A 94 3.29 15.29 -4.97
CA ASP A 94 3.00 14.80 -6.33
C ASP A 94 2.23 15.81 -7.21
N ASP A 95 1.69 16.88 -6.62
CA ASP A 95 0.91 17.94 -7.30
C ASP A 95 -0.32 17.43 -8.08
N ASN A 96 -0.78 16.21 -7.77
CA ASN A 96 -1.99 15.61 -8.30
C ASN A 96 -3.12 15.66 -7.25
N LEU A 97 -4.31 16.08 -7.66
CA LEU A 97 -5.49 16.15 -6.79
C LEU A 97 -5.84 14.79 -6.15
N ASP A 98 -5.74 13.69 -6.90
CA ASP A 98 -6.00 12.35 -6.37
C ASP A 98 -4.97 11.97 -5.30
N ALA A 99 -3.69 12.28 -5.55
CA ALA A 99 -2.62 12.05 -4.58
C ALA A 99 -2.82 12.88 -3.31
N LEU A 100 -3.27 14.13 -3.43
CA LEU A 100 -3.59 14.98 -2.28
C LEU A 100 -4.80 14.45 -1.50
N GLN A 101 -5.85 13.97 -2.17
CA GLN A 101 -6.99 13.33 -1.50
C GLN A 101 -6.57 12.07 -0.76
N LEU A 102 -5.73 11.23 -1.37
CA LEU A 102 -5.14 10.06 -0.72
C LEU A 102 -4.27 10.46 0.48
N ALA A 103 -3.48 11.52 0.35
CA ALA A 103 -2.67 12.03 1.46
C ALA A 103 -3.55 12.48 2.63
N LEU A 104 -4.66 13.16 2.38
CA LEU A 104 -5.59 13.56 3.44
C LEU A 104 -6.28 12.36 4.08
N TYR A 105 -6.66 11.36 3.27
CA TYR A 105 -7.35 10.16 3.76
C TYR A 105 -6.43 9.25 4.60
N TYR A 106 -5.20 9.04 4.15
CA TYR A 106 -4.23 8.12 4.78
C TYR A 106 -3.30 8.79 5.79
N ARG A 107 -3.49 10.09 6.07
CA ARG A 107 -2.72 10.78 7.11
C ARG A 107 -3.19 10.31 8.49
N ARG A 108 -2.29 9.64 9.21
CA ARG A 108 -2.56 9.18 10.57
C ARG A 108 -2.05 10.16 11.62
N SER A 109 -2.75 10.22 12.74
CA SER A 109 -2.34 11.01 13.91
C SER A 109 -1.25 10.31 14.71
N CYS A 110 -1.18 8.97 14.64
CA CYS A 110 -0.19 8.18 15.36
C CYS A 110 0.77 7.44 14.41
N ALA A 111 2.02 7.26 14.87
CA ALA A 111 3.09 6.68 14.06
C ALA A 111 2.88 5.19 13.77
N ILE A 112 2.21 4.46 14.66
CA ILE A 112 1.95 3.02 14.45
C ILE A 112 0.93 2.80 13.33
N ASP A 113 -0.15 3.58 13.29
CA ASP A 113 -1.14 3.45 12.21
C ASP A 113 -0.50 3.79 10.86
N GLN A 114 0.36 4.82 10.82
CA GLN A 114 1.09 5.17 9.60
C GLN A 114 2.02 4.02 9.14
N LEU A 115 2.66 3.33 10.10
CA LEU A 115 3.49 2.15 9.83
C LEU A 115 2.66 0.97 9.32
N ILE A 116 1.44 0.79 9.84
CA ILE A 116 0.51 -0.25 9.39
C ILE A 116 0.09 0.02 7.93
N ASP A 117 -0.23 1.26 7.56
CA ASP A 117 -0.55 1.60 6.17
C ASP A 117 0.62 1.32 5.20
N GLU A 118 1.85 1.67 5.57
CA GLU A 118 3.03 1.31 4.77
C GLU A 118 3.27 -0.22 4.74
N THR A 119 2.96 -0.93 5.82
CA THR A 119 3.02 -2.40 5.89
C THR A 119 2.00 -3.05 4.94
N LYS A 120 0.81 -2.48 4.79
CA LYS A 120 -0.19 -2.93 3.81
C LYS A 120 0.34 -2.79 2.38
N VAL A 121 0.97 -1.67 2.05
CA VAL A 121 1.64 -1.47 0.75
C VAL A 121 2.74 -2.51 0.53
N TRP A 122 3.57 -2.77 1.56
CA TRP A 122 4.66 -3.74 1.46
C TRP A 122 4.16 -5.18 1.26
N THR A 123 3.19 -5.63 2.05
CA THR A 123 2.63 -7.00 1.95
C THR A 123 1.80 -7.22 0.69
N TYR A 124 1.14 -6.18 0.17
CA TYR A 124 0.40 -6.25 -1.10
C TYR A 124 1.32 -6.25 -2.32
N TRP A 125 2.58 -5.80 -2.19
CA TRP A 125 3.45 -5.58 -3.34
C TRP A 125 3.62 -6.80 -4.27
N PRO A 126 3.85 -8.04 -3.78
CA PRO A 126 3.94 -9.20 -4.66
C PRO A 126 2.65 -9.48 -5.46
N HIS A 127 1.49 -9.21 -4.85
CA HIS A 127 0.19 -9.34 -5.51
C HIS A 127 0.04 -8.29 -6.62
N ARG A 128 0.48 -7.06 -6.36
CA ARG A 128 0.54 -5.98 -7.35
C ARG A 128 1.44 -6.30 -8.53
N GLU A 129 2.61 -6.90 -8.30
CA GLU A 129 3.52 -7.31 -9.38
C GLU A 129 2.87 -8.37 -10.29
N CYS A 130 2.14 -9.32 -9.70
CA CYS A 130 1.36 -10.31 -10.45
C CYS A 130 0.22 -9.66 -11.25
N LEU A 131 -0.56 -8.77 -10.62
CA LEU A 131 -1.61 -7.98 -11.29
C LEU A 131 -1.05 -7.23 -12.51
N SER A 132 0.02 -6.46 -12.33
CA SER A 132 0.67 -5.70 -13.41
C SER A 132 1.21 -6.60 -14.52
N LEU A 133 1.65 -7.82 -14.22
CA LEU A 133 2.04 -8.79 -15.23
C LEU A 133 0.83 -9.30 -16.02
N ARG A 134 -0.25 -9.68 -15.33
CA ARG A 134 -1.48 -10.19 -15.94
C ARG A 134 -2.16 -9.15 -16.83
N CYS A 135 -2.30 -7.91 -16.36
CA CYS A 135 -2.86 -6.82 -17.19
C CYS A 135 -2.08 -6.59 -18.49
N ARG A 136 -0.75 -6.84 -18.50
CA ARG A 136 0.08 -6.70 -19.71
C ARG A 136 -0.04 -7.87 -20.67
N ILE A 137 -0.25 -9.09 -20.16
CA ILE A 137 -0.29 -10.31 -20.99
C ILE A 137 -1.70 -10.57 -21.54
N GLU A 138 -2.73 -10.27 -20.74
CA GLU A 138 -4.12 -10.65 -21.04
C GLU A 138 -4.89 -9.59 -21.84
N ASP A 139 -4.27 -8.43 -22.17
CA ASP A 139 -4.87 -7.28 -22.88
C ASP A 139 -6.31 -6.97 -22.41
N LEU A 140 -6.48 -6.91 -21.10
CA LEU A 140 -7.77 -6.78 -20.46
C LEU A 140 -8.37 -5.40 -20.73
N ASP A 141 -9.68 -5.37 -20.98
CA ASP A 141 -10.41 -4.11 -20.92
C ASP A 141 -10.47 -3.55 -19.49
N ALA A 142 -10.94 -2.31 -19.37
CA ALA A 142 -10.99 -1.64 -18.07
C ALA A 142 -11.97 -2.29 -17.08
N SER A 143 -12.96 -3.08 -17.52
CA SER A 143 -13.88 -3.78 -16.61
C SER A 143 -13.20 -5.02 -16.05
N ALA A 144 -12.65 -5.85 -16.93
CA ALA A 144 -11.90 -7.03 -16.54
C ALA A 144 -10.66 -6.67 -15.68
N SER A 145 -10.03 -5.53 -15.95
CA SER A 145 -8.92 -5.01 -15.13
C SER A 145 -9.37 -4.63 -13.71
N VAL A 146 -10.56 -4.05 -13.55
CA VAL A 146 -11.14 -3.76 -12.23
C VAL A 146 -11.46 -5.06 -11.50
N ASP A 147 -12.14 -6.01 -12.14
CA ASP A 147 -12.47 -7.30 -11.51
C ASP A 147 -11.21 -8.07 -11.09
N LEU A 148 -10.16 -8.00 -11.91
CA LEU A 148 -8.86 -8.56 -11.59
C LEU A 148 -8.21 -7.86 -10.38
N LEU A 149 -8.27 -6.53 -10.31
CA LEU A 149 -7.78 -5.79 -9.14
C LEU A 149 -8.55 -6.17 -7.87
N LEU A 150 -9.89 -6.19 -7.93
CA LEU A 150 -10.74 -6.55 -6.78
C LEU A 150 -10.44 -7.97 -6.28
N SER A 151 -10.33 -8.94 -7.18
CA SER A 151 -9.98 -10.32 -6.83
C SER A 151 -8.57 -10.44 -6.25
N THR A 152 -7.61 -9.67 -6.77
CA THR A 152 -6.23 -9.61 -6.26
C THR A 152 -6.18 -9.04 -4.83
N VAL A 153 -6.94 -7.97 -4.56
CA VAL A 153 -7.04 -7.38 -3.22
C VAL A 153 -7.72 -8.34 -2.25
N ALA A 154 -8.80 -9.01 -2.67
CA ALA A 154 -9.46 -10.02 -1.85
C ALA A 154 -8.54 -11.21 -1.52
N GLU A 155 -7.73 -11.66 -2.49
CA GLU A 155 -6.74 -12.71 -2.28
C GLU A 155 -5.63 -12.29 -1.31
N TRP A 156 -5.11 -11.07 -1.47
CA TRP A 156 -4.16 -10.50 -0.51
C TRP A 156 -4.75 -10.44 0.90
N ALA A 157 -6.00 -9.97 1.03
CA ALA A 157 -6.66 -9.84 2.32
C ALA A 157 -6.75 -11.19 3.03
N ARG A 158 -7.21 -12.25 2.34
CA ARG A 158 -7.29 -13.61 2.88
C ARG A 158 -5.93 -14.14 3.35
N ARG A 159 -4.86 -13.90 2.58
CA ARG A 159 -3.50 -14.34 2.94
C ARG A 159 -2.87 -13.54 4.07
N ASN A 160 -3.33 -12.32 4.29
CA ASN A 160 -2.76 -11.38 5.27
C ASN A 160 -3.83 -10.88 6.24
N ALA A 161 -4.71 -11.76 6.72
CA ALA A 161 -5.94 -11.38 7.41
C ALA A 161 -5.75 -10.38 8.56
N GLY A 162 -4.74 -10.58 9.42
CA GLY A 162 -4.43 -9.65 10.51
C GLY A 162 -3.97 -8.27 10.04
N VAL A 163 -3.17 -8.21 8.98
CA VAL A 163 -2.74 -6.94 8.37
C VAL A 163 -3.93 -6.27 7.68
N ALA A 164 -4.74 -7.05 6.97
CA ALA A 164 -5.87 -6.57 6.19
C ALA A 164 -7.02 -6.03 7.07
N SER A 165 -7.28 -6.63 8.24
CA SER A 165 -8.32 -6.18 9.16
C SER A 165 -7.96 -4.92 9.95
N ALA A 166 -6.67 -4.64 10.14
CA ALA A 166 -6.21 -3.46 10.87
C ALA A 166 -6.74 -2.15 10.24
N LEU A 167 -6.90 -1.09 11.06
CA LEU A 167 -7.35 0.23 10.62
C LEU A 167 -8.67 0.18 9.82
N ASP A 168 -9.68 -0.48 10.39
CA ASP A 168 -11.03 -0.60 9.82
C ASP A 168 -11.05 -1.11 8.38
N TYR A 169 -10.22 -2.12 8.09
CA TYR A 169 -10.14 -2.74 6.77
C TYR A 169 -9.70 -1.78 5.65
N ALA A 170 -8.97 -0.71 5.98
CA ALA A 170 -8.42 0.20 4.98
C ALA A 170 -7.57 -0.58 3.95
N PRO A 171 -7.74 -0.38 2.64
CA PRO A 171 -7.01 -1.13 1.62
C PRO A 171 -5.54 -0.63 1.53
N PRO A 172 -4.65 -1.42 0.90
CA PRO A 172 -3.31 -0.95 0.54
C PRO A 172 -3.41 0.29 -0.35
N LEU A 173 -2.69 1.36 0.00
CA LEU A 173 -2.76 2.63 -0.74
C LEU A 173 -2.43 2.45 -2.23
N CYS A 174 -1.46 1.61 -2.55
CA CYS A 174 -1.07 1.30 -3.93
C CYS A 174 -2.21 0.65 -4.73
N ALA A 175 -3.07 -0.17 -4.10
CA ALA A 175 -4.23 -0.76 -4.78
C ALA A 175 -5.29 0.32 -5.11
N VAL A 176 -5.40 1.35 -4.27
CA VAL A 176 -6.29 2.50 -4.53
C VAL A 176 -5.78 3.30 -5.72
N GLU A 177 -4.46 3.59 -5.77
CA GLU A 177 -3.85 4.24 -6.93
C GLU A 177 -4.05 3.39 -8.20
N ASP A 178 -3.89 2.07 -8.11
CA ASP A 178 -4.09 1.17 -9.25
C ASP A 178 -5.54 1.27 -9.78
N LEU A 179 -6.55 1.35 -8.90
CA LEU A 179 -7.95 1.53 -9.30
C LEU A 179 -8.19 2.88 -10.02
N LEU A 180 -7.58 3.95 -9.51
CA LEU A 180 -7.67 5.29 -10.12
C LEU A 180 -6.99 5.32 -11.50
N VAL A 181 -5.88 4.60 -11.67
CA VAL A 181 -5.20 4.45 -12.97
C VAL A 181 -6.02 3.63 -13.97
N ILE A 182 -6.68 2.55 -13.52
CA ILE A 182 -7.52 1.71 -14.39
C ILE A 182 -8.77 2.47 -14.86
N ARG A 183 -9.33 3.35 -14.01
CA ARG A 183 -10.55 4.12 -14.28
C ARG A 183 -10.33 5.63 -14.08
N PRO A 184 -9.50 6.27 -14.93
CA PRO A 184 -9.14 7.67 -14.75
C PRO A 184 -10.36 8.58 -14.85
N GLY A 185 -10.53 9.46 -13.84
CA GLY A 185 -11.63 10.43 -13.77
C GLY A 185 -13.02 9.85 -13.54
N GLN A 186 -13.17 8.52 -13.41
CA GLN A 186 -14.47 7.88 -13.14
C GLN A 186 -14.71 7.66 -11.64
N PHE A 187 -13.64 7.57 -10.85
CA PHE A 187 -13.71 7.47 -9.40
C PHE A 187 -12.95 8.62 -8.74
N SER A 188 -13.51 9.14 -7.65
CA SER A 188 -12.71 9.91 -6.70
C SER A 188 -11.86 8.97 -5.83
N ALA A 189 -10.79 9.49 -5.24
CA ALA A 189 -9.97 8.71 -4.30
C ALA A 189 -10.82 8.11 -3.16
N VAL A 190 -11.77 8.86 -2.63
CA VAL A 190 -12.67 8.40 -1.55
C VAL A 190 -13.56 7.24 -2.01
N HIS A 191 -14.10 7.31 -3.23
CA HIS A 191 -14.90 6.21 -3.79
C HIS A 191 -14.06 4.94 -4.01
N ALA A 192 -12.85 5.11 -4.55
CA ALA A 192 -11.91 4.02 -4.74
C ALA A 192 -11.54 3.34 -3.42
N VAL A 193 -11.25 4.12 -2.37
CA VAL A 193 -11.02 3.59 -1.02
C VAL A 193 -12.25 2.83 -0.52
N GLY A 194 -13.44 3.43 -0.55
CA GLY A 194 -14.65 2.79 -0.04
C GLY A 194 -15.00 1.48 -0.76
N THR A 195 -14.71 1.41 -2.06
CA THR A 195 -14.87 0.19 -2.87
C THR A 195 -13.94 -0.92 -2.39
N LEU A 196 -12.64 -0.61 -2.27
CA LEU A 196 -11.64 -1.59 -1.86
C LEU A 196 -11.74 -1.97 -0.38
N THR A 197 -12.14 -1.05 0.51
CA THR A 197 -12.48 -1.38 1.91
C THR A 197 -13.57 -2.43 1.97
N ARG A 198 -14.63 -2.29 1.15
CA ARG A 198 -15.72 -3.27 1.10
C ARG A 198 -15.20 -4.63 0.63
N THR A 199 -14.39 -4.66 -0.43
CA THR A 199 -13.76 -5.88 -0.93
C THR A 199 -12.91 -6.58 0.13
N VAL A 200 -12.12 -5.83 0.92
CA VAL A 200 -11.34 -6.39 2.02
C VAL A 200 -12.25 -6.97 3.11
N ARG A 201 -13.32 -6.27 3.48
CA ARG A 201 -14.29 -6.75 4.49
C ARG A 201 -14.99 -8.02 4.03
N GLU A 202 -15.52 -8.04 2.82
CA GLU A 202 -16.20 -9.20 2.24
C GLU A 202 -15.26 -10.41 2.16
N ALA A 203 -13.99 -10.20 1.79
CA ALA A 203 -13.02 -11.27 1.72
C ALA A 203 -12.65 -11.91 3.08
N LEU A 204 -12.91 -11.23 4.20
CA LEU A 204 -12.58 -11.69 5.55
C LEU A 204 -13.81 -12.11 6.37
N CYS A 205 -14.99 -11.63 6.01
CA CYS A 205 -16.24 -11.85 6.76
C CYS A 205 -17.28 -12.69 6.01
N GLY A 206 -17.12 -12.89 4.70
CA GLY A 206 -17.94 -13.80 3.88
C GLY A 206 -17.32 -15.19 3.82
#